data_AF-A0AAQ3TA73-F1
#
_entry.id   AF-A0AAQ3TA73-F1
#
_cell.length_a   1.000
_cell.length_b   1.000
_cell.length_c   1.000
_cell.angle_alpha   90.00
_cell.angle_beta   90.00
_cell.angle_gamma   90.00
#
_symmetry.space_group_name_H-M   'P 1'
#
loop_
_entity.id
_entity.type
_entity.pdbx_description
1 polymer ?
#
loop_
_entity_poly.entity_id
_entity_poly.type
_entity_poly.pdbx_seq_one_letter_code
_entity_poly.pdbx_strand_id
1 'polypeptide(L)'
;MELRKKILDEAHTSVLTMHPGGNKMYQDLKRNFAGNRQVCVECDVCKRVKADHLKPGGMLQPLNIPAWKWEDIHMDFVVGLPRTRRVMIPYG
;
A
#
# COMPACT_ATOMS: atom_id res chain seq x y z
N MET A 1 4.72 34.64 3.58
CA MET A 1 4.24 33.26 3.82
C MET A 1 3.60 32.64 2.58
N GLU A 2 2.87 33.41 1.76
CA GLU A 2 2.21 32.99 0.50
C GLU A 2 3.07 32.12 -0.45
N LEU A 3 4.28 32.59 -0.78
CA LEU A 3 5.13 31.95 -1.78
C LEU A 3 5.60 30.56 -1.35
N ARG A 4 5.88 30.40 -0.05
CA ARG A 4 6.25 29.12 0.55
C ARG A 4 5.16 28.07 0.33
N LYS A 5 3.91 28.47 0.54
CA LYS A 5 2.75 27.59 0.37
C LYS A 5 2.57 27.19 -1.10
N LYS A 6 2.70 28.15 -2.04
CA LYS A 6 2.61 27.88 -3.48
C LYS A 6 3.68 26.88 -3.97
N ILE A 7 4.92 27.03 -3.52
CA ILE A 7 6.00 26.10 -3.88
C ILE A 7 5.71 24.69 -3.36
N LEU A 8 5.26 24.58 -2.11
CA LEU A 8 4.94 23.29 -1.51
C LEU A 8 3.71 22.64 -2.18
N ASP A 9 2.72 23.44 -2.58
CA ASP A 9 1.54 22.97 -3.30
C ASP A 9 1.94 22.46 -4.69
N GLU A 10 2.64 23.25 -5.50
CA GLU A 10 3.11 22.83 -6.83
C GLU A 10 3.99 21.56 -6.76
N ALA A 11 4.93 21.50 -5.82
CA ALA A 11 5.79 20.34 -5.64
C ALA A 11 5.01 19.07 -5.23
N HIS A 12 3.78 19.20 -4.75
CA HIS A 12 2.95 18.08 -4.29
C HIS A 12 1.80 17.72 -5.22
N THR A 13 1.09 18.72 -5.76
CA THR A 13 -0.18 18.54 -6.48
C THR A 13 -0.04 18.61 -7.99
N SER A 14 1.12 19.04 -8.50
CA SER A 14 1.40 19.04 -9.94
C SER A 14 1.24 17.64 -10.54
N VAL A 15 0.64 17.58 -11.73
CA VAL A 15 0.35 16.30 -12.43
C VAL A 15 1.62 15.47 -12.63
N LEU A 16 2.78 16.13 -12.76
CA LEU A 16 4.07 15.48 -12.99
C LEU A 16 4.73 14.93 -11.72
N THR A 17 4.31 15.36 -10.53
CA THR A 17 5.01 15.01 -9.28
C THR A 17 4.43 13.77 -8.61
N MET A 18 3.28 13.26 -9.09
CA MET A 18 2.62 12.04 -8.61
C MET A 18 2.43 12.01 -7.08
N HIS A 19 2.09 13.14 -6.47
CA HIS A 19 1.86 13.26 -5.03
C HIS A 19 2.97 12.61 -4.18
N PRO A 20 4.19 13.14 -4.22
CA PRO A 20 5.33 12.54 -3.53
C PRO A 20 5.08 12.50 -2.02
N GLY A 21 5.58 11.45 -1.35
CA GLY A 21 5.55 11.36 0.11
C GLY A 21 6.38 12.46 0.77
N GLY A 22 6.13 12.73 2.05
CA GLY A 22 6.82 13.79 2.79
C GLY A 22 8.36 13.69 2.76
N ASN A 23 8.91 12.48 2.75
CA ASN A 23 10.37 12.27 2.61
C ASN A 23 10.90 12.66 1.24
N LYS A 24 10.20 12.25 0.16
CA LYS A 24 10.59 12.57 -1.21
C LYS A 24 10.49 14.06 -1.48
N MET A 25 9.37 14.68 -1.09
CA MET A 25 9.20 16.14 -1.12
C MET A 25 10.32 16.88 -0.38
N TYR A 26 10.66 16.44 0.83
CA TYR A 26 11.74 17.05 1.60
C TYR A 26 13.07 16.95 0.85
N GLN A 27 13.42 15.77 0.34
CA GLN A 27 14.67 15.59 -0.41
C GLN A 27 14.75 16.46 -1.66
N ASP A 28 13.65 16.57 -2.41
CA ASP A 28 13.59 17.34 -3.66
C ASP A 28 13.73 18.84 -3.41
N LEU A 29 13.14 19.34 -2.31
CA LEU A 29 13.14 20.77 -1.98
C LEU A 29 14.33 21.22 -1.12
N LYS A 30 14.97 20.32 -0.36
CA LYS A 30 15.99 20.64 0.67
C LYS A 30 17.13 21.54 0.20
N ARG A 31 17.48 21.47 -1.10
CA ARG A 31 18.57 22.29 -1.68
C ARG A 31 18.29 23.79 -1.61
N ASN A 32 17.04 24.18 -1.87
CA ASN A 32 16.65 25.58 -2.04
C ASN A 32 15.62 26.02 -1.01
N PHE A 33 15.00 25.07 -0.30
CA PHE A 33 13.83 25.34 0.51
C PHE A 33 13.65 24.34 1.66
N ALA A 34 13.24 24.84 2.83
CA ALA A 34 12.85 23.97 3.95
C ALA A 34 11.46 23.39 3.68
N GLY A 35 11.39 22.14 3.23
CA GLY A 35 10.13 21.44 2.97
C GLY A 35 9.27 21.25 4.22
N ASN A 36 7.95 21.13 4.04
CA ASN A 36 7.00 20.75 5.10
C ASN A 36 6.29 19.44 4.72
N ARG A 37 6.31 18.46 5.63
CA ARG A 37 5.66 17.15 5.43
C ARG A 37 4.12 17.22 5.54
N GLN A 38 3.59 18.29 6.10
CA GLN A 38 2.16 18.44 6.42
C GLN A 38 1.27 18.47 5.17
N VAL A 39 1.79 18.92 4.02
CA VAL A 39 1.05 18.92 2.74
C VAL A 39 0.61 17.51 2.33
N CYS A 40 1.47 16.51 2.56
CA CYS A 40 1.14 15.11 2.27
C CYS A 40 0.12 14.53 3.27
N VAL A 41 0.04 15.07 4.48
CA VAL A 41 -0.89 14.62 5.54
C VAL A 41 -2.29 15.19 5.28
N GLU A 42 -2.38 16.42 4.79
CA GLU A 42 -3.65 17.09 4.50
C GLU A 42 -4.24 16.69 3.14
N CYS A 43 -3.42 16.20 2.20
CA CYS A 43 -3.84 15.80 0.86
C CYS A 43 -4.73 14.54 0.85
N ASP A 44 -5.95 14.66 0.32
CA ASP A 44 -6.91 13.56 0.24
C ASP A 44 -6.49 12.42 -0.69
N VAL A 45 -5.80 12.73 -1.80
CA VAL A 45 -5.26 11.69 -2.70
C VAL A 45 -4.22 10.84 -1.96
N CYS A 46 -3.32 11.48 -1.21
CA CYS A 46 -2.34 10.78 -0.39
C CYS A 46 -3.01 9.90 0.67
N LYS A 47 -4.01 10.40 1.40
CA LYS A 47 -4.74 9.63 2.42
C LYS A 47 -5.42 8.38 1.86
N ARG A 48 -5.95 8.45 0.63
CA ARG A 48 -6.64 7.32 0.00
C ARG A 48 -5.69 6.29 -0.61
N VAL A 49 -4.59 6.75 -1.20
CA VAL A 49 -3.71 5.89 -2.02
C VAL A 49 -2.52 5.36 -1.23
N LYS A 50 -2.03 6.10 -0.23
CA LYS A 50 -0.87 5.66 0.55
C LYS A 50 -1.35 4.81 1.71
N ALA A 51 -0.82 3.60 1.77
CA ALA A 51 -1.01 2.74 2.93
C ALA A 51 -0.39 3.38 4.17
N ASP A 52 -1.10 3.27 5.28
CA ASP A 52 -0.56 3.60 6.58
C ASP A 52 0.56 2.60 6.92
N HIS A 53 1.79 3.10 7.05
CA HIS A 53 2.91 2.32 7.59
C HIS A 53 2.88 2.31 9.12
N LEU A 54 1.69 2.33 9.71
CA LEU A 54 1.52 2.14 11.14
C LEU A 54 1.93 0.71 11.48
N LYS A 55 2.40 0.52 12.72
CA LYS A 55 2.61 -0.84 13.23
C LYS A 55 1.27 -1.58 13.13
N PRO A 56 1.28 -2.88 12.77
CA PRO A 56 0.07 -3.69 12.81
C PRO A 56 -0.62 -3.52 14.17
N GLY A 57 -1.94 -3.46 14.16
CA GLY A 57 -2.80 -2.94 15.24
C GLY A 57 -2.80 -3.70 16.58
N GLY A 58 -1.74 -4.43 16.90
CA GLY A 58 -1.56 -5.20 18.12
C GLY A 58 -1.13 -6.64 17.86
N MET A 59 -1.23 -7.46 18.89
CA MET A 59 -1.07 -8.90 18.76
C MET A 59 -2.24 -9.48 17.97
N LEU A 60 -1.95 -10.36 17.01
CA LEU A 60 -2.99 -11.18 16.40
C LEU A 60 -3.69 -12.00 17.50
N GLN A 61 -5.01 -12.10 17.45
CA GLN A 61 -5.76 -13.04 18.26
C GLN A 61 -5.88 -14.35 17.47
N PRO A 62 -5.05 -15.36 17.76
CA PRO A 62 -5.18 -16.64 17.10
C PRO A 62 -6.51 -17.31 17.48
N LEU A 63 -7.04 -18.14 16.57
CA LEU A 63 -8.16 -19.01 16.88
C LEU A 63 -7.75 -20.02 17.96
N ASN A 64 -8.74 -20.51 18.71
CA ASN A 64 -8.51 -21.59 19.67
C ASN A 64 -8.02 -22.84 18.93
N ILE A 65 -7.17 -23.62 19.59
CA ILE A 65 -6.71 -24.90 19.05
C ILE A 65 -7.88 -25.90 19.17
N PRO A 66 -8.32 -26.54 18.06
CA PRO A 66 -9.34 -27.57 18.14
C PRO A 66 -8.88 -28.74 19.03
N ALA A 67 -9.78 -29.23 19.87
CA ALA A 67 -9.54 -30.32 20.81
C ALA A 67 -9.55 -31.70 20.11
N TRP A 68 -10.21 -31.81 18.96
CA TRP A 68 -10.32 -33.07 18.23
C TRP A 68 -10.09 -32.94 16.72
N LYS A 69 -9.86 -34.08 16.07
CA LYS A 69 -9.73 -34.13 14.61
C LYS A 69 -11.07 -33.73 13.97
N TRP A 70 -10.99 -32.92 12.92
CA TRP A 70 -12.13 -32.46 12.10
C TRP A 70 -13.11 -31.50 12.79
N GLU A 71 -12.75 -30.96 13.96
CA GLU A 71 -13.56 -29.96 14.65
C GLU A 71 -13.59 -28.62 13.89
N ASP A 72 -12.44 -28.20 13.36
CA ASP A 72 -12.32 -27.00 12.53
C ASP A 72 -11.84 -27.37 11.11
N ILE A 73 -12.55 -26.89 10.09
CA ILE A 73 -12.22 -27.08 8.67
C ILE A 73 -12.20 -25.71 7.99
N HIS A 74 -11.04 -25.32 7.47
CA HIS A 74 -10.86 -24.11 6.67
C HIS A 74 -10.71 -24.49 5.19
N MET A 75 -11.33 -23.73 4.30
CA MET A 75 -11.26 -23.93 2.85
C MET A 75 -10.88 -22.61 2.17
N ASP A 76 -9.98 -22.69 1.19
CA ASP A 76 -9.58 -21.57 0.35
C ASP A 76 -9.50 -22.02 -1.12
N PHE A 77 -9.66 -21.08 -2.05
CA PHE A 77 -9.65 -21.34 -3.49
C PHE A 77 -8.34 -20.87 -4.11
N VAL A 78 -7.65 -21.78 -4.77
CA VAL A 78 -6.51 -21.42 -5.62
C VAL A 78 -7.02 -21.08 -7.02
N VAL A 79 -6.77 -19.85 -7.48
CA VAL A 79 -7.11 -19.39 -8.83
C VAL A 79 -5.85 -19.20 -9.68
N GLY A 80 -6.01 -19.13 -11.00
CA GLY A 80 -4.90 -18.85 -11.93
C GLY A 80 -3.99 -20.04 -12.24
N LEU A 81 -4.45 -21.27 -12.02
CA LEU A 81 -3.70 -22.47 -12.37
C LEU A 81 -3.48 -22.58 -13.89
N PRO A 82 -2.31 -23.08 -14.34
CA PRO A 82 -2.06 -23.31 -15.76
C PRO A 82 -3.11 -24.24 -16.37
N ARG A 83 -3.60 -23.90 -17.57
CA ARG A 83 -4.46 -24.82 -18.33
C ARG A 83 -3.63 -26.01 -18.79
N THR A 84 -3.94 -27.19 -18.29
CA THR A 84 -3.38 -28.44 -18.83
C THR A 84 -3.76 -28.54 -20.31
N ARG A 85 -2.77 -28.64 -21.20
CA ARG A 85 -3.01 -29.15 -22.55
C ARG A 85 -3.44 -30.59 -22.37
N ARG A 86 -4.63 -30.99 -22.84
CA ARG A 86 -4.98 -32.42 -22.88
C ARG A 86 -3.90 -33.12 -23.69
N VAL A 87 -2.95 -33.78 -23.02
CA VAL A 87 -2.20 -34.85 -23.63
C VAL A 87 -3.17 -36.02 -23.59
N MET A 88 -3.83 -36.27 -24.73
CA MET A 88 -4.43 -37.58 -24.94
C MET A 88 -3.28 -38.58 -24.86
N ILE A 89 -3.16 -39.28 -23.72
CA ILE A 89 -2.38 -40.50 -23.69
C ILE A 89 -3.25 -41.51 -24.44
N PRO A 90 -2.83 -42.04 -25.61
CA PRO A 90 -3.72 -42.86 -26.43
C PRO A 90 -4.03 -44.24 -25.84
N TYR A 91 -3.56 -44.56 -24.62
CA TYR A 91 -3.82 -45.84 -23.95
C TYR A 91 -3.91 -45.61 -22.44
N GLY A 92 -5.12 -45.74 -21.89
CA GLY A 92 -5.49 -45.58 -20.48
C GLY A 92 -6.95 -45.20 -20.33
#